data_AF-A0A949MR89-F1
#
_entry.id   AF-A0A949MR89-F1
#
_cell.length_a   1.000
_cell.length_b   1.000
_cell.length_c   1.000
_cell.angle_alpha   90.00
_cell.angle_beta   90.00
_cell.angle_gamma   90.00
#
_symmetry.space_group_name_H-M   'P 1'
#
loop_
_entity.id
_entity.type
_entity.pdbx_description
1 polymer ?
#
loop_
_entity_poly.entity_id
_entity_poly.type
_entity_poly.pdbx_seq_one_letter_code
_entity_poly.pdbx_strand_id
1 'polypeptide(L)'
;MTESTESTESTESTESTESTESTESTESTEITEAAEPTGSVKPAREKAPKVSKEIVYSLSRASRCSGCDRKLVVGEIVKLEKAEEDREALCRVCSKLDDLELIGKGNAKITRLATKYSTRSYVVMKWSEVWKTYERLGILAEPRAIDKAEAEAQVKLANREKKP
;
A
#
# COMPACT_ATOMS: atom_id res chain seq x y z
N MET A 1 -25.64 42.34 35.65
CA MET A 1 -25.32 42.10 34.23
C MET A 1 -25.38 40.59 34.06
N THR A 2 -26.56 40.05 33.72
CA THR A 2 -27.11 39.98 32.34
C THR A 2 -26.20 39.08 31.48
N GLU A 3 -26.45 37.77 31.41
CA GLU A 3 -27.55 37.09 30.69
C GLU A 3 -27.35 37.05 29.17
N SER A 4 -27.12 35.84 28.66
CA SER A 4 -27.59 35.26 27.38
C SER A 4 -27.25 33.75 27.48
N THR A 5 -28.10 32.72 27.25
CA THR A 5 -29.14 32.48 26.24
C THR A 5 -28.51 32.45 24.83
N GLU A 6 -28.35 31.32 24.13
CA GLU A 6 -29.31 30.61 23.23
C GLU A 6 -28.46 29.64 22.36
N SER A 7 -28.95 28.57 21.69
CA SER A 7 -30.29 27.95 21.68
C SER A 7 -30.25 26.44 21.33
N THR A 8 -31.47 25.89 21.22
CA THR A 8 -32.04 24.73 20.52
C THR A 8 -31.47 24.39 19.10
N GLU A 9 -31.46 23.10 18.71
CA GLU A 9 -32.27 22.38 17.66
C GLU A 9 -31.52 22.15 16.33
N SER A 10 -31.85 21.27 15.38
CA SER A 10 -32.94 20.27 15.16
C SER A 10 -32.34 18.83 15.07
N THR A 11 -32.99 17.64 14.98
CA THR A 11 -34.33 17.10 14.64
C THR A 11 -34.71 16.90 13.14
N GLU A 12 -35.22 15.69 12.82
CA GLU A 12 -35.69 15.16 11.51
C GLU A 12 -34.65 15.00 10.36
N SER A 13 -34.84 14.19 9.29
CA SER A 13 -35.90 13.20 8.89
C SER A 13 -35.26 11.84 8.50
N THR A 14 -35.87 10.65 8.27
CA THR A 14 -37.25 10.10 8.17
C THR A 14 -37.99 9.93 6.81
N GLU A 15 -37.35 9.30 5.79
CA GLU A 15 -38.05 8.57 4.69
C GLU A 15 -37.15 7.39 4.20
N SER A 16 -37.57 6.15 3.89
CA SER A 16 -38.50 5.58 2.86
C SER A 16 -38.05 5.87 1.41
N THR A 17 -38.37 5.12 0.34
CA THR A 17 -39.29 3.97 0.11
C THR A 17 -38.71 3.11 -1.05
N GLU A 18 -38.77 1.77 -0.99
CA GLU A 18 -39.65 0.90 -1.82
C GLU A 18 -39.04 0.33 -3.13
N SER A 19 -39.59 -0.82 -3.52
CA SER A 19 -39.33 -1.73 -4.64
C SER A 19 -39.34 -1.12 -6.05
N THR A 20 -38.80 -1.87 -7.03
CA THR A 20 -39.65 -2.56 -8.04
C THR A 20 -38.90 -3.62 -8.85
N GLU A 21 -39.68 -4.54 -9.43
CA GLU A 21 -39.30 -5.70 -10.25
C GLU A 21 -39.59 -5.43 -11.73
N SER A 22 -38.80 -6.02 -12.65
CA SER A 22 -39.08 -6.36 -14.07
C SER A 22 -37.74 -6.75 -14.73
N THR A 23 -37.47 -7.84 -15.48
CA THR A 23 -38.24 -8.67 -16.45
C THR A 23 -38.77 -7.85 -17.64
N GLU A 24 -38.66 -8.24 -18.90
CA GLU A 24 -37.93 -9.33 -19.56
C GLU A 24 -37.48 -8.81 -20.97
N SER A 25 -37.09 -9.55 -22.01
CA SER A 25 -37.18 -10.98 -22.36
C SER A 25 -35.97 -11.40 -23.23
N THR A 26 -36.11 -12.49 -24.00
CA THR A 26 -35.06 -13.18 -24.76
C THR A 26 -35.38 -13.32 -26.25
N GLU A 27 -34.37 -13.22 -27.12
CA GLU A 27 -34.24 -14.02 -28.36
C GLU A 27 -32.72 -14.14 -28.65
N SER A 28 -32.07 -15.31 -28.61
CA SER A 28 -32.06 -16.42 -29.60
C SER A 28 -31.43 -16.06 -30.96
N THR A 29 -30.66 -16.92 -31.63
CA THR A 29 -30.19 -18.30 -31.30
C THR A 29 -28.96 -18.68 -32.16
N GLU A 30 -28.12 -19.60 -31.65
CA GLU A 30 -27.10 -20.45 -32.32
C GLU A 30 -26.28 -19.98 -33.56
N ILE A 31 -24.96 -20.21 -33.51
CA ILE A 31 -24.35 -21.33 -34.29
C ILE A 31 -23.21 -21.97 -33.49
N THR A 32 -22.95 -23.24 -33.78
CA THR A 32 -22.06 -24.14 -33.03
C THR A 32 -20.88 -24.57 -33.91
N GLU A 33 -19.67 -24.61 -33.36
CA GLU A 33 -18.68 -25.64 -33.75
C GLU A 33 -17.68 -25.90 -32.62
N ALA A 34 -17.09 -27.11 -32.58
CA ALA A 34 -16.42 -27.65 -31.41
C ALA A 34 -14.90 -27.84 -31.62
N ALA A 35 -14.10 -27.40 -30.64
CA ALA A 35 -12.64 -27.59 -30.61
C ALA A 35 -12.11 -27.72 -29.17
N GLU A 36 -12.27 -28.90 -28.56
CA GLU A 36 -11.61 -29.26 -27.30
C GLU A 36 -10.24 -29.96 -27.54
N PRO A 37 -9.32 -30.00 -26.56
CA PRO A 37 -8.97 -28.90 -25.65
C PRO A 37 -7.44 -28.80 -25.55
N THR A 38 -6.78 -28.08 -26.46
CA THR A 38 -5.31 -28.12 -26.62
C THR A 38 -4.55 -27.33 -25.53
N GLY A 39 -4.42 -27.95 -24.37
CA GLY A 39 -3.43 -27.58 -23.35
C GLY A 39 -3.82 -26.42 -22.45
N SER A 40 -4.31 -26.76 -21.25
CA SER A 40 -4.22 -25.86 -20.09
C SER A 40 -2.74 -25.63 -19.72
N VAL A 41 -2.06 -24.74 -20.45
CA VAL A 41 -0.74 -24.22 -20.10
C VAL A 41 -0.92 -23.38 -18.84
N LYS A 42 -0.82 -24.05 -17.68
CA LYS A 42 -0.79 -23.41 -16.36
C LYS A 42 0.23 -22.27 -16.44
N PRO A 43 -0.19 -20.98 -16.29
CA PRO A 43 0.75 -19.87 -16.42
C PRO A 43 1.87 -20.13 -15.41
N ALA A 44 3.10 -20.23 -15.91
CA ALA A 44 4.20 -20.78 -15.15
C ALA A 44 4.32 -19.99 -13.85
N ARG A 45 4.02 -20.64 -12.72
CA ARG A 45 4.10 -20.03 -11.39
C ARG A 45 5.56 -19.97 -11.00
N GLU A 46 6.27 -19.09 -11.70
CA GLU A 46 7.65 -18.76 -11.49
C GLU A 46 7.82 -18.45 -10.01
N LYS A 47 8.68 -19.24 -9.35
CA LYS A 47 8.80 -19.19 -7.89
C LYS A 47 9.58 -17.95 -7.54
N ALA A 48 8.86 -16.83 -7.40
CA ALA A 48 9.39 -15.56 -6.92
C ALA A 48 10.42 -15.84 -5.80
N PRO A 49 11.66 -15.36 -5.94
CA PRO A 49 12.74 -15.74 -5.05
C PRO A 49 12.36 -15.42 -3.61
N LYS A 50 12.84 -16.22 -2.65
CA LYS A 50 12.54 -16.00 -1.22
C LYS A 50 13.30 -14.76 -0.72
N VAL A 51 12.78 -13.58 -1.03
CA VAL A 51 13.37 -12.29 -0.68
C VAL A 51 13.60 -12.23 0.83
N SER A 52 14.85 -12.03 1.24
CA SER A 52 15.20 -11.70 2.62
C SER A 52 14.50 -10.40 3.01
N LYS A 53 13.67 -10.45 4.05
CA LYS A 53 12.85 -9.30 4.49
C LYS A 53 13.73 -8.25 5.15
N GLU A 54 14.37 -7.43 4.35
CA GLU A 54 15.12 -6.27 4.82
C GLU A 54 14.15 -5.21 5.40
N ILE A 55 14.59 -4.54 6.46
CA ILE A 55 13.78 -3.60 7.24
C ILE A 55 14.33 -2.19 7.03
N VAL A 56 13.43 -1.24 6.81
CA VAL A 56 13.73 0.18 6.64
C VAL A 56 12.89 1.00 7.62
N TYR A 57 13.37 2.19 7.98
CA TYR A 57 12.82 2.94 9.11
C TYR A 57 12.33 4.32 8.69
N SER A 58 11.12 4.68 9.09
CA SER A 58 10.67 6.08 9.13
C SER A 58 11.43 6.80 10.24
N LEU A 59 12.16 7.87 9.88
CA LEU A 59 12.83 8.73 10.85
C LEU A 59 11.83 9.32 11.86
N SER A 60 12.16 9.22 13.15
CA SER A 60 11.46 9.91 14.24
C SER A 60 12.09 11.25 14.62
N ARG A 61 13.34 11.48 14.23
CA ARG A 61 14.08 12.74 14.39
C ARG A 61 14.80 13.06 13.09
N ALA A 62 14.98 14.34 12.79
CA ALA A 62 15.74 14.77 11.63
C ALA A 62 17.21 14.38 11.75
N SER A 63 17.85 14.05 10.63
CA SER A 63 19.25 13.63 10.55
C SER A 63 19.91 14.12 9.25
N ARG A 64 21.13 13.66 8.96
CA ARG A 64 21.75 13.77 7.64
C ARG A 64 21.93 12.39 7.03
N CYS A 65 21.98 12.34 5.69
CA CYS A 65 22.34 11.13 4.98
C CYS A 65 23.87 10.96 4.94
N SER A 66 24.40 9.82 5.38
CA SER A 66 25.86 9.54 5.27
C SER A 66 26.35 9.69 3.82
N GLY A 67 25.76 8.95 2.88
CA GLY A 67 26.21 8.95 1.48
C GLY A 67 25.90 10.18 0.61
N CYS A 68 25.37 11.29 1.15
CA CYS A 68 25.17 12.53 0.37
C CYS A 68 24.96 13.83 1.19
N ASP A 69 25.18 13.82 2.50
CA ASP A 69 25.00 14.93 3.47
C ASP A 69 23.62 15.60 3.54
N ARG A 70 22.67 15.26 2.65
CA ARG A 70 21.37 15.93 2.57
C ARG A 70 20.63 15.83 3.92
N LYS A 71 19.97 16.92 4.31
CA LYS A 71 19.12 16.98 5.50
C LYS A 71 17.90 16.07 5.29
N LEU A 72 17.67 15.14 6.21
CA LEU A 72 16.55 14.21 6.22
C LEU A 72 15.54 14.66 7.27
N VAL A 73 14.27 14.73 6.88
CA VAL A 73 13.18 15.20 7.75
C VAL A 73 12.49 14.05 8.48
N VAL A 74 11.79 14.36 9.56
CA VAL A 74 10.95 13.39 10.29
C VAL A 74 9.90 12.82 9.33
N GLY A 75 9.72 11.51 9.35
CA GLY A 75 8.85 10.78 8.43
C GLY A 75 9.54 10.24 7.17
N GLU A 76 10.72 10.73 6.78
CA GLU A 76 11.44 10.12 5.65
C GLU A 76 11.86 8.68 5.97
N ILE A 77 11.72 7.81 4.96
CA ILE A 77 12.14 6.42 5.04
C ILE A 77 13.63 6.34 4.74
N VAL A 78 14.41 5.79 5.67
CA VAL A 78 15.84 5.56 5.55
C VAL A 78 16.16 4.07 5.66
N LYS A 79 17.23 3.64 5.01
CA LYS A 79 17.95 2.45 5.42
C LYS A 79 18.90 2.83 6.55
N LEU A 80 18.96 2.01 7.61
CA LEU A 80 19.99 2.13 8.64
C LEU A 80 21.03 1.05 8.38
N GLU A 81 22.27 1.46 8.16
CA GLU A 81 23.41 0.54 8.06
C GLU A 81 24.28 0.65 9.33
N LYS A 82 25.07 -0.39 9.61
CA LYS A 82 25.99 -0.40 10.74
C LYS A 82 27.35 0.07 10.25
N ALA A 83 27.76 1.27 10.65
CA ALA A 83 29.17 1.60 10.70
C ALA A 83 29.80 0.92 11.94
N GLU A 84 31.11 1.05 12.11
CA GLU A 84 31.86 0.30 13.13
C GLU A 84 31.52 0.74 14.56
N GLU A 85 31.20 2.02 14.76
CA GLU A 85 30.81 2.58 16.07
C GLU A 85 29.37 3.12 16.10
N ASP A 86 28.78 3.45 14.94
CA ASP A 86 27.52 4.21 14.87
C ASP A 86 26.50 3.66 13.84
N ARG A 87 25.26 4.17 13.88
CA ARG A 87 24.20 3.80 12.91
C ARG A 87 24.00 4.88 11.86
N GLU A 88 24.52 4.64 10.66
CA GLU A 88 24.38 5.58 9.56
C GLU A 88 23.00 5.50 8.92
N ALA A 89 22.37 6.67 8.75
CA ALA A 89 21.14 6.81 7.99
C ALA A 89 21.47 7.06 6.51
N LEU A 90 20.99 6.18 5.64
CA LEU A 90 21.02 6.38 4.19
C LEU A 90 19.62 6.72 3.68
N CYS A 91 19.54 7.84 2.94
CA CYS A 91 18.31 8.23 2.27
C CYS A 91 17.93 7.23 1.17
N ARG A 92 16.68 7.32 0.70
CA ARG A 92 16.15 6.40 -0.32
C ARG A 92 17.03 6.33 -1.58
N VAL A 93 17.59 7.45 -2.04
CA VAL A 93 18.44 7.50 -3.24
C VAL A 93 19.78 6.77 -3.02
N CYS A 94 20.51 7.08 -1.94
CA CYS A 94 21.78 6.42 -1.63
C CYS A 94 21.63 4.91 -1.42
N SER A 95 20.47 4.47 -0.89
CA SER A 95 20.14 3.06 -0.68
C SER A 95 19.43 2.39 -1.88
N LYS A 96 19.24 3.10 -2.99
CA LYS A 96 18.56 2.62 -4.22
C LYS A 96 17.13 2.12 -3.93
N LEU A 97 16.42 2.80 -3.05
CA LEU A 97 15.04 2.54 -2.59
C LEU A 97 14.05 3.60 -3.08
N ASP A 98 14.48 4.51 -3.95
CA ASP A 98 13.71 5.61 -4.50
C ASP A 98 12.71 5.17 -5.58
N ASP A 99 13.05 4.18 -6.41
CA ASP A 99 12.16 3.53 -7.39
C ASP A 99 10.90 2.87 -6.81
N LEU A 100 10.82 2.73 -5.48
CA LEU A 100 9.77 1.99 -4.78
C LEU A 100 8.63 2.91 -4.33
N GLU A 101 7.46 2.35 -4.02
CA GLU A 101 6.34 3.09 -3.44
C GLU A 101 5.88 2.45 -2.13
N LEU A 102 5.44 3.27 -1.17
CA LEU A 102 4.96 2.81 0.12
C LEU A 102 3.48 2.43 0.04
N ILE A 103 3.19 1.15 0.29
CA ILE A 103 1.86 0.63 0.56
C ILE A 103 1.65 0.64 2.08
N GLY A 104 0.77 1.51 2.56
CA GLY A 104 0.42 1.58 3.98
C GLY A 104 -0.36 0.35 4.50
N LYS A 105 -0.65 0.34 5.80
CA LYS A 105 -1.65 -0.55 6.41
C LYS A 105 -3.02 -0.40 5.73
N GLY A 106 -3.81 -1.47 5.71
CA GLY A 106 -5.21 -1.47 5.29
C GLY A 106 -5.57 -2.67 4.42
N ASN A 107 -4.87 -2.87 3.29
CA ASN A 107 -5.27 -3.87 2.31
C ASN A 107 -4.32 -5.10 2.27
N ALA A 108 -4.70 -6.15 3.00
CA ALA A 108 -3.91 -7.37 3.14
C ALA A 108 -3.75 -8.18 1.84
N LYS A 109 -4.75 -8.13 0.93
CA LYS A 109 -4.65 -8.77 -0.39
C LYS A 109 -3.53 -8.12 -1.21
N ILE A 110 -3.59 -6.79 -1.38
CA ILE A 110 -2.64 -6.04 -2.21
C ILE A 110 -1.23 -6.10 -1.62
N THR A 111 -1.05 -5.93 -0.31
CA THR A 111 0.29 -6.07 0.30
C THR A 111 0.88 -7.47 0.12
N ARG A 112 0.07 -8.55 0.17
CA ARG A 112 0.55 -9.92 -0.11
C ARG A 112 0.92 -10.12 -1.58
N LEU A 113 0.16 -9.53 -2.51
CA LEU A 113 0.39 -9.64 -3.95
C LEU A 113 1.58 -8.77 -4.41
N ALA A 114 1.71 -7.55 -3.93
CA ALA A 114 2.87 -6.70 -4.21
C ALA A 114 4.17 -7.33 -3.67
N THR A 115 4.15 -7.94 -2.46
CA THR A 115 5.29 -8.72 -1.93
C THR A 115 5.60 -9.97 -2.79
N LYS A 116 4.62 -10.54 -3.50
CA LYS A 116 4.76 -11.70 -4.40
C LYS A 116 5.33 -11.29 -5.77
N TYR A 117 5.04 -10.08 -6.24
CA TYR A 117 5.40 -9.60 -7.58
C TYR A 117 6.59 -8.63 -7.64
N SER A 118 6.98 -8.04 -6.52
CA SER A 118 8.13 -7.14 -6.44
C SER A 118 9.42 -7.93 -6.30
N THR A 119 10.42 -7.61 -7.11
CA THR A 119 11.75 -8.27 -7.02
C THR A 119 12.43 -7.92 -5.71
N ARG A 120 12.25 -6.67 -5.26
CA ARG A 120 12.75 -6.13 -3.99
C ARG A 120 11.57 -5.68 -3.14
N SER A 121 11.52 -6.05 -1.86
CA SER A 121 10.44 -5.66 -0.95
C SER A 121 10.97 -5.41 0.46
N TYR A 122 10.65 -4.26 1.03
CA TYR A 122 11.19 -3.84 2.34
C TYR A 122 10.06 -3.58 3.32
N VAL A 123 10.21 -4.00 4.58
CA VAL A 123 9.23 -3.72 5.64
C VAL A 123 9.55 -2.35 6.24
N VAL A 124 8.62 -1.40 6.12
CA VAL A 124 8.77 -0.08 6.75
C VAL A 124 8.31 -0.15 8.20
N MET A 125 9.16 0.24 9.13
CA MET A 125 8.83 0.43 10.55
C MET A 125 8.91 1.91 10.95
N LYS A 126 8.07 2.35 11.87
CA LYS A 126 8.04 3.70 12.44
C LYS A 126 8.13 3.59 13.95
N TRP A 127 8.95 4.43 14.58
CA TRP A 127 8.96 4.56 16.04
C TRP A 127 7.68 5.25 16.50
N SER A 128 7.00 4.64 17.47
CA SER A 128 5.78 5.15 18.08
C SER A 128 6.12 5.79 19.42
N GLU A 129 6.00 7.12 19.52
CA GLU A 129 6.31 7.82 20.77
C GLU A 129 5.27 7.61 21.87
N VAL A 130 4.06 7.17 21.53
CA VAL A 130 3.02 6.77 22.48
C VAL A 130 3.36 5.41 23.09
N TRP A 131 3.55 4.39 22.25
CA TRP A 131 3.76 3.01 22.67
C TRP A 131 5.23 2.64 22.95
N LYS A 132 6.17 3.60 22.81
CA LYS A 132 7.63 3.43 22.96
C LYS A 132 8.21 2.18 22.25
N THR A 133 7.69 1.90 21.05
CA THR A 133 8.06 0.70 20.27
C THR A 133 8.07 0.98 18.77
N TYR A 134 8.66 0.07 17.99
CA TYR A 134 8.62 0.13 16.52
C TYR A 134 7.37 -0.56 15.98
N GLU A 135 6.44 0.24 15.48
CA GLU A 135 5.27 -0.25 14.77
C GLU A 135 5.60 -0.45 13.28
N ARG A 136 5.08 -1.50 12.66
CA ARG A 136 5.08 -1.60 11.19
C ARG A 136 4.20 -0.49 10.60
N LEU A 137 4.72 0.25 9.61
CA LEU A 137 3.97 1.26 8.87
C LEU A 137 3.35 0.69 7.59
N GLY A 138 4.10 -0.14 6.85
CA GLY A 138 3.68 -0.68 5.56
C GLY A 138 4.72 -1.61 4.91
N ILE A 139 4.82 -1.56 3.59
CA ILE A 139 5.95 -2.09 2.79
C ILE A 139 6.33 -1.11 1.68
N LEU A 140 7.62 -1.07 1.32
CA LEU A 140 8.05 -0.58 0.01
C LEU A 140 8.02 -1.73 -1.00
N ALA A 141 7.42 -1.47 -2.17
CA ALA A 141 7.38 -2.39 -3.32
C ALA A 141 7.52 -1.63 -4.64
N GLU A 142 7.88 -2.33 -5.71
CA GLU A 142 8.05 -1.76 -7.07
C GLU A 142 6.69 -1.32 -7.64
N PRO A 143 6.57 -0.14 -8.30
CA PRO A 143 5.34 0.36 -8.91
C PRO A 143 4.63 -0.70 -9.75
N ARG A 144 5.38 -1.36 -10.64
CA ARG A 144 4.90 -2.43 -11.54
C ARG A 144 4.35 -3.66 -10.81
N ALA A 145 4.80 -3.91 -9.58
CA ALA A 145 4.28 -4.98 -8.73
C ALA A 145 3.01 -4.57 -7.99
N ILE A 146 2.87 -3.27 -7.66
CA ILE A 146 1.64 -2.69 -7.13
C ILE A 146 0.55 -2.69 -8.21
N ASP A 147 0.85 -2.20 -9.42
CA ASP A 147 -0.12 -2.12 -10.51
C ASP A 147 -0.72 -3.50 -10.84
N LYS A 148 0.12 -4.55 -10.89
CA LYS A 148 -0.31 -5.96 -11.03
C LYS A 148 -1.13 -6.45 -9.84
N ALA A 149 -0.78 -6.05 -8.62
CA ALA A 149 -1.49 -6.43 -7.39
C ALA A 149 -2.86 -5.74 -7.28
N GLU A 150 -3.00 -4.49 -7.75
CA GLU A 150 -4.27 -3.76 -7.82
C GLU A 150 -5.20 -4.40 -8.87
N ALA A 151 -4.66 -4.79 -10.02
CA ALA A 151 -5.40 -5.51 -11.07
C ALA A 151 -5.90 -6.89 -10.62
N GLU A 152 -5.05 -7.74 -10.01
CA GLU A 152 -5.45 -9.06 -9.48
C GLU A 152 -6.39 -8.94 -8.27
N ALA A 153 -6.25 -7.89 -7.45
CA ALA A 153 -7.13 -7.66 -6.30
C ALA A 153 -8.47 -6.99 -6.66
N GLN A 154 -8.60 -6.44 -7.88
CA GLN A 154 -9.71 -5.57 -8.33
C GLN A 154 -9.97 -4.37 -7.40
N VAL A 155 -8.91 -3.86 -6.75
CA VAL A 155 -8.99 -2.76 -5.78
C VAL A 155 -7.81 -1.82 -5.97
N LYS A 156 -8.11 -0.52 -6.06
CA LYS A 156 -7.14 0.58 -6.18
C LYS A 156 -6.78 1.15 -4.80
N LEU A 157 -5.51 1.40 -4.55
CA LEU A 157 -5.00 2.04 -3.33
C LEU A 157 -5.13 3.57 -3.44
N ALA A 158 -5.89 4.18 -2.54
CA ALA A 158 -5.80 5.62 -2.29
C ALA A 158 -4.50 5.98 -1.55
N ASN A 159 -4.09 5.15 -0.59
CA ASN A 159 -2.94 5.38 0.31
C ASN A 159 -1.62 4.89 -0.31
N ARG A 160 -1.31 5.35 -1.53
CA ARG A 160 -0.11 5.01 -2.30
C ARG A 160 0.81 6.24 -2.32
N GLU A 161 1.77 6.30 -1.41
CA GLU A 161 2.69 7.44 -1.25
C GLU A 161 3.71 7.49 -2.40
N LYS A 162 3.31 8.15 -3.49
CA LYS A 162 4.18 8.53 -4.60
C LYS A 162 5.08 9.68 -4.17
N LYS A 163 6.38 9.51 -4.38
CA LYS A 163 7.34 10.60 -4.28
C LYS A 163 7.26 11.45 -5.58
N PRO A 164 7.20 12.79 -5.50
CA PRO A 164 7.43 13.67 -6.65
C PRO A 164 8.93 13.73 -7.03
#